data_AF-A0A9D1M2F3-F1
#
_entry.id   AF-A0A9D1M2F3-F1
#
_cell.length_a   1.000
_cell.length_b   1.000
_cell.length_c   1.000
_cell.angle_alpha   90.00
_cell.angle_beta   90.00
_cell.angle_gamma   90.00
#
_symmetry.space_group_name_H-M   'P 1'
#
loop_
_entity.id
_entity.type
_entity.pdbx_description
1 polymer ?
#
loop_
_entity_poly.entity_id
_entity_poly.type
_entity_poly.pdbx_seq_one_letter_code
_entity_poly.pdbx_strand_id
1 'polypeptide(L)'
;MMKAVLGLGCAVCLTAAPVNAGSVEYDFSGKFLLSDTSLIDTNQSQSLEAVSTAGGDFRLPSYKLAAVHFIVGDQGLTFNDFGKQNFDDPSNDYCQRLGFAVSSCASGLFNRACPYNDKIYDKCCDAAYIYTPASCSSPRTLSVDVCGGKHRCYCDTAQYPFASCDAPKIKGEACSDDNGTRYAACVCPEDNNGPWGCKEYYPAPCASVCKTPYPDNCHKREDVALPQNSYCSEHYDDCASKCQSWVCKSGYTNISDCAWMKCWIKL
;
A
#
# COMPACT_ATOMS: atom_id res chain seq x y z
N MET A 1 -31.64 -49.07 -20.88
CA MET A 1 -32.40 -47.93 -21.44
C MET A 1 -31.39 -46.82 -21.74
N MET A 2 -30.59 -46.92 -22.81
CA MET A 2 -30.84 -46.48 -24.20
C MET A 2 -31.09 -44.97 -24.38
N LYS A 3 -30.04 -44.32 -24.93
CA LYS A 3 -30.01 -43.16 -25.86
C LYS A 3 -30.52 -41.80 -25.30
N ALA A 4 -29.90 -40.65 -25.59
CA ALA A 4 -29.43 -40.23 -26.90
C ALA A 4 -28.26 -39.22 -26.85
N VAL A 5 -27.27 -39.51 -27.69
CA VAL A 5 -26.36 -38.54 -28.31
C VAL A 5 -27.10 -37.97 -29.51
N LEU A 6 -27.13 -36.65 -29.66
CA LEU A 6 -27.51 -36.00 -30.92
C LEU A 6 -26.47 -34.92 -31.26
N GLY A 7 -25.63 -35.22 -32.25
CA GLY A 7 -24.93 -34.22 -33.04
C GLY A 7 -25.71 -33.96 -34.34
N LEU A 8 -25.74 -32.70 -34.75
CA LEU A 8 -26.09 -32.20 -36.08
C LEU A 8 -25.70 -30.70 -36.05
N GLY A 9 -24.90 -30.12 -36.95
CA GLY A 9 -24.69 -30.44 -38.35
C GLY A 9 -25.41 -29.40 -39.23
N CYS A 10 -24.75 -28.25 -39.43
CA CYS A 10 -24.81 -27.31 -40.56
C CYS A 10 -26.17 -26.78 -41.10
N ALA A 11 -26.36 -25.45 -41.08
CA ALA A 11 -26.94 -24.69 -42.20
C ALA A 11 -26.64 -23.18 -42.09
N VAL A 12 -26.17 -22.64 -43.20
CA VAL A 12 -25.75 -21.26 -43.51
C VAL A 12 -26.95 -20.42 -43.96
N CYS A 13 -26.98 -19.12 -43.58
CA CYS A 13 -27.59 -17.97 -44.29
C CYS A 13 -27.06 -16.69 -43.58
N LEU A 14 -26.01 -15.96 -44.01
CA LEU A 14 -25.83 -15.06 -45.16
C LEU A 14 -26.81 -13.88 -45.27
N THR A 15 -26.36 -12.71 -44.79
CA THR A 15 -26.64 -11.36 -45.34
C THR A 15 -25.33 -10.56 -45.14
N ALA A 16 -24.40 -10.49 -46.11
CA ALA A 16 -24.28 -9.49 -47.20
C ALA A 16 -24.42 -8.03 -46.68
N ALA A 17 -23.50 -7.08 -46.86
CA ALA A 17 -22.32 -6.92 -47.72
C ALA A 17 -21.52 -5.66 -47.23
N PRO A 18 -20.48 -5.17 -47.93
CA PRO A 18 -19.21 -5.81 -48.24
C PRO A 18 -18.00 -4.97 -47.74
N VAL A 19 -16.85 -5.63 -47.62
CA VAL A 19 -15.52 -5.02 -47.56
C VAL A 19 -14.87 -5.26 -48.92
N ASN A 20 -14.20 -4.27 -49.52
CA ASN A 20 -13.12 -4.59 -50.46
C ASN A 20 -12.00 -3.55 -50.43
N ALA A 21 -10.77 -4.05 -50.49
CA ALA A 21 -9.52 -3.31 -50.63
C ALA A 21 -8.86 -3.64 -51.98
N GLY A 22 -8.25 -2.64 -52.63
CA GLY A 22 -7.31 -2.72 -53.76
C GLY A 22 -7.92 -3.11 -55.13
N SER A 23 -7.51 -2.62 -56.30
CA SER A 23 -6.48 -1.66 -56.77
C SER A 23 -6.63 -1.54 -58.31
N VAL A 24 -6.08 -0.48 -58.94
CA VAL A 24 -5.76 -0.26 -60.39
C VAL A 24 -6.94 -0.24 -61.41
N GLU A 25 -7.09 0.64 -62.42
CA GLU A 25 -6.35 1.79 -63.00
C GLU A 25 -7.15 2.37 -64.23
N TYR A 26 -6.91 3.64 -64.62
CA TYR A 26 -7.26 4.39 -65.88
C TYR A 26 -8.74 4.75 -66.23
N ASP A 27 -9.13 5.84 -66.93
CA ASP A 27 -8.67 7.23 -67.16
C ASP A 27 -9.85 8.00 -67.83
N PHE A 28 -9.80 9.33 -67.70
CA PHE A 28 -10.21 10.39 -68.64
C PHE A 28 -11.54 11.17 -68.46
N SER A 29 -11.33 12.46 -68.21
CA SER A 29 -12.20 13.64 -68.42
C SER A 29 -13.23 14.02 -67.34
N GLY A 30 -12.92 15.09 -66.60
CA GLY A 30 -13.96 15.99 -66.07
C GLY A 30 -13.64 16.83 -64.83
N LYS A 31 -12.68 17.77 -64.93
CA LYS A 31 -12.52 18.98 -64.08
C LYS A 31 -12.42 18.80 -62.56
N PHE A 32 -11.19 18.91 -62.05
CA PHE A 32 -10.90 19.14 -60.62
C PHE A 32 -10.37 20.57 -60.46
N LEU A 33 -10.97 21.35 -59.56
CA LEU A 33 -10.42 22.62 -59.09
C LEU A 33 -9.37 22.30 -58.03
N LEU A 34 -8.11 22.21 -58.45
CA LEU A 34 -6.96 22.14 -57.54
C LEU A 34 -6.64 23.56 -57.09
N SER A 35 -6.77 23.81 -55.79
CA SER A 35 -6.07 24.89 -55.12
C SER A 35 -4.60 24.50 -55.05
N ASP A 36 -3.75 25.13 -55.87
CA ASP A 36 -2.31 25.01 -55.80
C ASP A 36 -1.80 25.59 -54.48
N THR A 37 -1.45 24.74 -53.51
CA THR A 37 -0.47 25.09 -52.48
C THR A 37 0.89 24.61 -52.96
N SER A 38 1.56 25.43 -53.77
CA SER A 38 3.00 25.27 -53.96
C SER A 38 3.70 25.53 -52.63
N LEU A 39 4.12 24.47 -51.95
CA LEU A 39 5.11 24.57 -50.88
C LEU A 39 6.41 25.08 -51.51
N ILE A 40 6.74 26.34 -51.24
CA ILE A 40 8.03 26.90 -51.60
C ILE A 40 9.05 26.28 -50.64
N ASP A 41 9.76 25.27 -51.14
CA ASP A 41 10.95 24.72 -50.52
C ASP A 41 12.02 25.83 -50.50
N THR A 42 12.04 26.62 -49.43
CA THR A 42 13.06 27.66 -49.23
C THR A 42 14.08 27.17 -48.21
N ASN A 43 14.71 26.03 -48.48
CA ASN A 43 15.99 25.70 -47.87
C ASN A 43 17.08 26.51 -48.57
N GLN A 44 17.20 27.80 -48.24
CA GLN A 44 18.45 28.53 -48.50
C GLN A 44 19.42 28.26 -47.35
N SER A 45 20.13 27.14 -47.43
CA SER A 45 21.41 26.99 -46.77
C SER A 45 22.43 27.85 -47.53
N GLN A 46 22.54 29.15 -47.18
CA GLN A 46 23.73 29.91 -47.56
C GLN A 46 24.91 29.40 -46.72
N SER A 47 25.60 28.39 -47.24
CA SER A 47 26.95 28.06 -46.81
C SER A 47 27.85 29.26 -47.12
N LEU A 48 28.25 30.01 -46.09
CA LEU A 48 29.28 31.02 -46.21
C LEU A 48 30.61 30.28 -46.50
N GLU A 49 31.05 30.25 -47.76
CA GLU A 49 32.38 29.76 -48.08
C GLU A 49 33.40 30.78 -47.58
N ALA A 50 34.14 30.43 -46.53
CA ALA A 50 35.30 31.20 -46.08
C ALA A 50 36.43 31.01 -47.10
N VAL A 51 36.59 31.98 -48.01
CA VAL A 51 37.75 32.04 -48.91
C VAL A 51 39.02 32.25 -48.07
N SER A 52 39.94 31.28 -48.16
CA SER A 52 41.23 31.27 -47.49
C SER A 52 42.08 32.50 -47.80
N THR A 53 42.60 33.15 -46.76
CA THR A 53 43.58 34.24 -46.85
C THR A 53 44.94 33.73 -47.29
N ALA A 54 45.29 33.99 -48.55
CA ALA A 54 46.68 33.98 -49.02
C ALA A 54 46.88 35.07 -50.09
N GLY A 55 47.53 36.17 -49.67
CA GLY A 55 48.29 37.10 -50.50
C GLY A 55 47.59 37.79 -51.68
N GLY A 56 47.16 39.05 -51.49
CA GLY A 56 46.83 39.94 -52.60
C GLY A 56 45.88 41.06 -52.19
N ASP A 57 46.31 42.30 -52.37
CA ASP A 57 45.57 43.54 -52.12
C ASP A 57 44.16 43.50 -52.75
N PHE A 58 43.10 43.52 -51.91
CA PHE A 58 41.71 43.50 -52.36
C PHE A 58 40.91 44.60 -51.64
N ARG A 59 40.50 45.62 -52.40
CA ARG A 59 39.42 46.52 -51.97
C ARG A 59 38.13 45.70 -51.84
N LEU A 60 37.58 45.62 -50.63
CA LEU A 60 36.26 45.04 -50.40
C LEU A 60 35.22 45.82 -51.24
N PRO A 61 34.38 45.16 -52.07
CA PRO A 61 33.26 45.84 -52.68
C PRO A 61 32.28 46.28 -51.58
N SER A 62 31.74 47.49 -51.72
CA SER A 62 30.64 47.97 -50.88
C SER A 62 29.45 47.03 -51.04
N TYR A 63 29.15 46.26 -49.99
CA TYR A 63 27.95 45.44 -49.96
C TYR A 63 26.76 46.33 -49.57
N LYS A 64 25.67 46.24 -50.33
CA LYS A 64 24.39 46.83 -49.91
C LYS A 64 23.60 45.78 -49.13
N LEU A 65 23.27 46.11 -47.89
CA LEU A 65 22.31 45.33 -47.11
C LEU A 65 20.93 45.51 -47.74
N ALA A 66 20.33 44.43 -48.22
CA ALA A 66 18.92 44.41 -48.61
C ALA A 66 18.09 43.96 -47.40
N ALA A 67 17.20 44.84 -46.91
CA ALA A 67 16.21 44.46 -45.90
C ALA A 67 15.07 43.73 -46.61
N VAL A 68 14.87 42.44 -46.30
CA VAL A 68 13.74 41.67 -46.79
C VAL A 68 12.58 41.86 -45.81
N HIS A 69 11.49 42.48 -46.27
CA HIS A 69 10.26 42.63 -45.50
C HIS A 69 9.29 41.53 -45.89
N PHE A 70 8.84 40.75 -44.92
CA PHE A 70 7.75 39.80 -45.10
C PHE A 70 6.44 40.46 -44.64
N ILE A 71 5.47 40.56 -45.56
CA ILE A 71 4.14 41.09 -45.24
C ILE A 71 3.27 39.89 -44.83
N VAL A 72 2.74 39.90 -43.60
CA VAL A 72 1.79 38.90 -43.12
C VAL A 72 0.52 39.63 -42.69
N GLY A 73 -0.48 39.65 -43.57
CA GLY A 73 -1.71 40.44 -43.38
C GLY A 73 -1.53 41.95 -43.59
N ASP A 74 -2.43 42.77 -43.02
CA ASP A 74 -2.44 44.24 -43.20
C ASP A 74 -1.38 44.99 -42.38
N GLN A 75 -0.49 44.28 -41.67
CA GLN A 75 0.63 44.87 -40.94
C GLN A 75 1.93 44.17 -41.35
N GLY A 76 2.89 44.92 -41.89
CA GLY A 76 4.19 44.40 -42.28
C GLY A 76 5.04 44.03 -41.06
N LEU A 77 5.69 42.87 -41.08
CA LEU A 77 6.64 42.48 -40.03
C LEU A 77 8.03 43.06 -40.35
N THR A 78 8.47 44.01 -39.54
CA THR A 78 9.84 44.54 -39.53
C THR A 78 10.73 43.71 -38.63
N PHE A 79 11.69 42.97 -39.20
CA PHE A 79 12.72 42.21 -38.48
C PHE A 79 13.89 43.09 -37.99
N ASN A 80 13.58 44.29 -37.50
CA ASN A 80 14.60 45.27 -37.12
C ASN A 80 15.04 45.15 -35.64
N ASP A 81 14.29 44.40 -34.83
CA ASP A 81 14.55 44.20 -33.41
C ASP A 81 14.71 42.70 -33.09
N PHE A 82 15.88 42.14 -33.41
CA PHE A 82 16.28 40.75 -33.08
C PHE A 82 16.28 40.41 -31.58
N GLY A 83 15.90 41.35 -30.70
CA GLY A 83 15.81 41.16 -29.25
C GLY A 83 14.45 41.51 -28.63
N LYS A 84 13.43 41.88 -29.40
CA LYS A 84 12.08 42.20 -28.88
C LYS A 84 10.95 41.34 -29.45
N GLN A 85 11.28 40.40 -30.35
CA GLN A 85 10.31 39.41 -30.80
C GLN A 85 10.17 38.35 -29.70
N ASN A 86 9.12 38.49 -28.88
CA ASN A 86 8.79 37.50 -27.86
C ASN A 86 8.15 36.31 -28.58
N PHE A 87 8.97 35.33 -28.97
CA PHE A 87 8.47 34.03 -29.39
C PHE A 87 8.04 33.30 -28.12
N ASP A 88 6.85 33.61 -27.64
CA ASP A 88 6.25 32.88 -26.53
C ASP A 88 6.12 31.41 -26.97
N ASP A 89 6.91 30.53 -26.35
CA ASP A 89 6.88 29.09 -26.62
C ASP A 89 5.51 28.53 -26.19
N PRO A 90 4.63 28.14 -27.12
CA PRO A 90 3.29 27.69 -26.78
C PRO A 90 3.28 26.28 -26.16
N SER A 91 4.44 25.64 -26.02
CA SER A 91 4.58 24.29 -25.47
C SER A 91 3.91 24.16 -24.09
N ASN A 92 3.99 25.18 -23.24
CA ASN A 92 3.34 25.17 -21.93
C ASN A 92 1.81 25.20 -22.03
N ASP A 93 1.24 26.02 -22.92
CA ASP A 93 -0.21 26.09 -23.16
C ASP A 93 -0.72 24.75 -23.71
N TYR A 94 0.05 24.14 -24.62
CA TYR A 94 -0.27 22.83 -25.16
C TYR A 94 -0.26 21.73 -24.09
N CYS A 95 0.74 21.73 -23.19
CA CYS A 95 0.79 20.83 -22.05
C CYS A 95 -0.43 21.01 -21.13
N GLN A 96 -0.82 22.25 -20.82
CA GLN A 96 -2.00 22.55 -19.99
C GLN A 96 -3.30 22.03 -20.63
N ARG A 97 -3.48 22.23 -21.94
CA ARG A 97 -4.64 21.71 -22.68
C ARG A 97 -4.71 20.18 -22.69
N LEU A 98 -3.57 19.51 -22.66
CA LEU A 98 -3.47 18.05 -22.54
C LEU A 98 -3.64 17.54 -21.10
N GLY A 99 -3.86 18.43 -20.12
CA GLY A 99 -4.04 18.08 -18.71
C GLY A 99 -2.73 17.96 -17.91
N PHE A 100 -1.61 18.42 -18.45
CA PHE A 100 -0.34 18.55 -17.70
C PHE A 100 -0.29 19.93 -17.06
N ALA A 101 -0.49 19.99 -15.75
CA ALA A 101 -0.57 21.25 -14.99
C ALA A 101 0.45 21.34 -13.84
N VAL A 102 1.20 20.26 -13.59
CA VAL A 102 2.07 20.16 -12.42
C VAL A 102 3.50 20.51 -12.81
N SER A 103 4.11 21.51 -12.18
CA SER A 103 5.52 21.87 -12.43
C SER A 103 6.50 21.33 -11.38
N SER A 104 6.00 20.91 -10.22
CA SER A 104 6.82 20.35 -9.14
C SER A 104 6.00 19.50 -8.19
N CYS A 105 6.64 18.48 -7.60
CA CYS A 105 6.02 17.55 -6.66
C CYS A 105 6.79 17.53 -5.35
N ALA A 106 6.07 17.56 -4.23
CA ALA A 106 6.67 17.54 -2.89
C ALA A 106 7.50 16.27 -2.63
N SER A 107 7.08 15.15 -3.20
CA SER A 107 7.78 13.86 -3.17
C SER A 107 8.95 13.78 -4.15
N GLY A 108 9.06 14.71 -5.10
CA GLY A 108 9.96 14.61 -6.25
C GLY A 108 9.55 13.56 -7.30
N LEU A 109 8.42 12.85 -7.11
CA LEU A 109 7.92 11.82 -8.03
C LEU A 109 6.72 12.31 -8.84
N PHE A 110 6.69 11.95 -10.13
CA PHE A 110 5.64 12.32 -11.08
C PHE A 110 5.21 11.11 -11.90
N ASN A 111 4.00 11.14 -12.45
CA ASN A 111 3.47 10.02 -13.19
C ASN A 111 3.94 10.01 -14.65
N ARG A 112 3.78 11.14 -15.37
CA ARG A 112 4.22 11.30 -16.75
C ARG A 112 4.60 12.75 -17.04
N ALA A 113 5.71 12.94 -17.75
CA ALA A 113 6.10 14.26 -18.26
C ALA A 113 5.37 14.59 -19.57
N CYS A 114 5.12 15.87 -19.81
CA CYS A 114 4.50 16.35 -21.03
C CYS A 114 5.46 16.13 -22.22
N PRO A 115 4.97 15.66 -23.38
CA PRO A 115 5.84 15.42 -24.55
C PRO A 115 6.55 16.67 -25.11
N TYR A 116 6.01 17.86 -24.84
CA TYR A 116 6.50 19.14 -25.38
C TYR A 116 7.27 19.96 -24.34
N ASN A 117 7.17 19.61 -23.06
CA ASN A 117 7.96 20.21 -21.99
C ASN A 117 8.17 19.19 -20.85
N ASP A 118 9.41 18.78 -20.64
CA ASP A 118 9.81 17.80 -19.62
C ASP A 118 9.71 18.31 -18.17
N LYS A 119 9.43 19.61 -17.98
CA LYS A 119 9.24 20.26 -16.68
C LYS A 119 7.77 20.34 -16.25
N ILE A 120 6.84 19.90 -17.09
CA ILE A 120 5.41 19.88 -16.76
C ILE A 120 4.92 18.43 -16.75
N TYR A 121 4.18 18.07 -15.71
CA TYR A 121 3.71 16.73 -15.42
C TYR A 121 2.18 16.70 -15.33
N ASP A 122 1.62 15.50 -15.52
CA ASP A 122 0.18 15.26 -15.40
C ASP A 122 -0.29 15.31 -13.94
N LYS A 123 0.41 14.58 -13.07
CA LYS A 123 0.13 14.49 -11.63
C LYS A 123 1.38 14.13 -10.83
N CYS A 124 1.35 14.51 -9.56
CA CYS A 124 2.34 14.05 -8.60
C CYS A 124 2.03 12.65 -8.09
N CYS A 125 3.09 11.90 -7.84
CA CYS A 125 3.03 10.61 -7.16
C CYS A 125 3.33 10.79 -5.67
N ASP A 126 2.77 9.92 -4.84
CA ASP A 126 3.20 9.82 -3.44
C ASP A 126 4.65 9.27 -3.37
N ALA A 127 5.40 9.66 -2.34
CA ALA A 127 6.76 9.17 -2.11
C ALA A 127 6.81 7.64 -1.90
N ALA A 128 5.69 7.00 -1.54
CA ALA A 128 5.59 5.56 -1.34
C ALA A 128 5.64 4.72 -2.64
N TYR A 129 5.48 5.33 -3.83
CA TYR A 129 5.54 4.62 -5.12
C TYR A 129 7.00 4.39 -5.56
N ILE A 130 7.71 3.54 -4.83
CA ILE A 130 9.13 3.22 -5.08
C ILE A 130 9.38 1.76 -5.41
N TYR A 131 8.37 0.90 -5.21
CA TYR A 131 8.51 -0.55 -5.27
C TYR A 131 8.20 -1.10 -6.67
N THR A 132 8.92 -2.15 -7.04
CA THR A 132 8.57 -3.03 -8.16
C THR A 132 7.73 -4.20 -7.66
N PRO A 133 6.96 -4.90 -8.53
CA PRO A 133 6.17 -6.06 -8.13
C PRO A 133 6.98 -7.15 -7.39
N ALA A 134 8.24 -7.34 -7.78
CA ALA A 134 9.15 -8.32 -7.16
C ALA A 134 9.75 -7.87 -5.82
N SER A 135 9.80 -6.57 -5.54
CA SER A 135 10.37 -6.01 -4.31
C SER A 135 9.39 -5.98 -3.13
N CYS A 136 8.12 -6.32 -3.39
CA CYS A 136 7.06 -6.35 -2.40
C CYS A 136 6.98 -7.70 -1.70
N SER A 137 7.78 -7.89 -0.66
CA SER A 137 7.73 -9.14 0.12
C SER A 137 6.49 -9.19 1.02
N SER A 138 5.86 -10.36 1.10
CA SER A 138 4.83 -10.69 2.08
C SER A 138 5.31 -10.40 3.51
N PRO A 139 4.46 -9.88 4.40
CA PRO A 139 2.99 -9.79 4.34
C PRO A 139 2.42 -8.50 3.69
N ARG A 140 3.24 -7.69 3.02
CA ARG A 140 2.78 -6.45 2.39
C ARG A 140 2.02 -6.74 1.09
N THR A 141 1.02 -5.92 0.83
CA THR A 141 0.20 -5.97 -0.39
C THR A 141 0.73 -4.97 -1.41
N LEU A 142 0.90 -5.42 -2.65
CA LEU A 142 1.25 -4.56 -3.78
C LEU A 142 0.03 -3.73 -4.20
N SER A 143 0.22 -2.44 -4.45
CA SER A 143 -0.84 -1.60 -4.99
C SER A 143 -1.22 -1.98 -6.43
N VAL A 144 -2.52 -1.92 -6.69
CA VAL A 144 -3.08 -2.08 -8.04
C VAL A 144 -2.73 -0.87 -8.90
N ASP A 145 -2.73 0.32 -8.29
CA ASP A 145 -2.41 1.56 -8.96
C ASP A 145 -0.90 1.75 -9.07
N VAL A 146 -0.51 2.35 -10.20
CA VAL A 146 0.87 2.59 -10.61
C VAL A 146 1.06 4.08 -10.80
N CYS A 147 2.19 4.59 -10.31
CA CYS A 147 2.56 5.98 -10.49
C CYS A 147 4.02 6.04 -10.93
N GLY A 148 4.28 6.66 -12.09
CA GLY A 148 5.64 6.76 -12.63
C GLY A 148 6.27 5.39 -12.96
N GLY A 149 5.45 4.39 -13.27
CA GLY A 149 5.89 3.01 -13.51
C GLY A 149 6.25 2.21 -12.26
N LYS A 150 6.01 2.75 -11.05
CA LYS A 150 6.26 2.09 -9.77
C LYS A 150 4.98 1.86 -8.97
N HIS A 151 5.03 0.91 -8.06
CA HIS A 151 3.95 0.56 -7.14
C HIS A 151 4.29 1.01 -5.71
N ARG A 152 3.27 1.09 -4.87
CA ARG A 152 3.44 1.18 -3.42
C ARG A 152 3.25 -0.20 -2.79
N CYS A 153 3.97 -0.47 -1.71
CA CYS A 153 3.78 -1.65 -0.87
C CYS A 153 3.28 -1.19 0.48
N TYR A 154 2.16 -1.75 0.93
CA TYR A 154 1.53 -1.33 2.17
C TYR A 154 0.95 -2.53 2.93
N CYS A 155 0.77 -2.36 4.22
CA CYS A 155 0.05 -3.31 5.05
C CYS A 155 -1.45 -3.07 4.87
N ASP A 156 -2.17 -4.06 4.33
CA ASP A 156 -3.62 -3.95 4.18
C ASP A 156 -4.26 -3.79 5.57
N THR A 157 -4.94 -2.67 5.79
CA THR A 157 -5.63 -2.36 7.04
C THR A 157 -6.83 -3.27 7.32
N ALA A 158 -7.36 -3.94 6.30
CA ALA A 158 -8.40 -4.97 6.50
C ALA A 158 -7.82 -6.23 7.14
N GLN A 159 -6.59 -6.62 6.76
CA GLN A 159 -5.90 -7.79 7.32
C GLN A 159 -5.12 -7.45 8.60
N TYR A 160 -4.56 -6.24 8.70
CA TYR A 160 -3.81 -5.73 9.84
C TYR A 160 -4.49 -4.47 10.44
N PRO A 161 -5.67 -4.61 11.08
CA PRO A 161 -6.45 -3.47 11.54
C PRO A 161 -5.83 -2.76 12.75
N PHE A 162 -4.98 -3.41 13.54
CA PHE A 162 -4.51 -2.86 14.82
C PHE A 162 -3.14 -2.19 14.68
N ALA A 163 -3.02 -0.89 15.00
CA ALA A 163 -1.72 -0.21 15.07
C ALA A 163 -0.96 -0.53 16.38
N SER A 164 -1.71 -0.80 17.45
CA SER A 164 -1.18 -1.20 18.75
C SER A 164 -2.22 -2.07 19.47
N CYS A 165 -1.77 -2.83 20.46
CA CYS A 165 -2.64 -3.58 21.36
C CYS A 165 -2.41 -3.08 22.78
N ASP A 166 -3.47 -2.72 23.50
CA ASP A 166 -3.38 -2.39 24.91
C ASP A 166 -3.08 -3.65 25.73
N ALA A 167 -2.17 -3.52 26.70
CA ALA A 167 -1.93 -4.59 27.66
C ALA A 167 -3.25 -4.93 28.38
N PRO A 168 -3.59 -6.21 28.56
CA PRO A 168 -2.72 -7.40 28.48
C PRO A 168 -2.85 -8.20 27.18
N LYS A 169 -3.41 -7.62 26.10
CA LYS A 169 -3.59 -8.33 24.84
C LYS A 169 -2.25 -8.71 24.20
N ILE A 170 -2.19 -9.90 23.63
CA ILE A 170 -1.08 -10.43 22.87
C ILE A 170 -1.23 -9.99 21.41
N LYS A 171 -0.12 -9.53 20.84
CA LYS A 171 -0.01 -9.12 19.43
C LYS A 171 0.09 -10.37 18.56
N GLY A 172 -0.78 -10.47 17.55
CA GLY A 172 -0.72 -11.51 16.52
C GLY A 172 0.36 -11.21 15.46
N GLU A 173 0.17 -11.76 14.27
CA GLU A 173 1.06 -11.49 13.12
C GLU A 173 1.21 -9.99 12.87
N ALA A 174 2.44 -9.59 12.52
CA ALA A 174 2.77 -8.19 12.28
C ALA A 174 3.08 -7.96 10.80
N CYS A 175 2.65 -6.80 10.30
CA CYS A 175 3.07 -6.26 9.02
C CYS A 175 3.66 -4.87 9.27
N SER A 176 4.81 -4.59 8.68
CA SER A 176 5.48 -3.28 8.77
C SER A 176 5.62 -2.67 7.38
N ASP A 177 5.18 -1.43 7.24
CA ASP A 177 5.37 -0.61 6.04
C ASP A 177 5.95 0.76 6.42
N ASP A 178 6.03 1.67 5.45
CA ASP A 178 6.58 3.02 5.62
C ASP A 178 5.76 3.88 6.61
N ASN A 179 4.52 3.48 6.93
CA ASN A 179 3.65 4.15 7.89
C ASN A 179 3.73 3.53 9.31
N GLY A 180 4.50 2.45 9.47
CA GLY A 180 4.73 1.77 10.75
C GLY A 180 4.28 0.31 10.78
N THR A 181 4.23 -0.26 11.98
CA THR A 181 3.85 -1.67 12.19
C THR A 181 2.38 -1.78 12.59
N ARG A 182 1.69 -2.74 11.97
CA ARG A 182 0.31 -3.11 12.27
C ARG A 182 0.22 -4.60 12.58
N TYR A 183 -0.82 -5.00 13.30
CA TYR A 183 -1.06 -6.36 13.77
C TYR A 183 -2.39 -6.90 13.24
N ALA A 184 -2.41 -8.17 12.88
CA ALA A 184 -3.60 -8.86 12.39
C ALA A 184 -4.62 -9.11 13.50
N ALA A 185 -4.13 -9.33 14.73
CA ALA A 185 -4.97 -9.61 15.88
C ALA A 185 -4.41 -8.99 17.16
N CYS A 186 -5.31 -8.59 18.05
CA CYS A 186 -5.02 -8.27 19.44
C CYS A 186 -5.94 -9.11 20.33
N VAL A 187 -5.46 -10.28 20.75
CA VAL A 187 -6.26 -11.25 21.51
C VAL A 187 -5.86 -11.25 22.97
N CYS A 188 -6.79 -11.56 23.87
CA CYS A 188 -6.44 -11.80 25.26
C CYS A 188 -5.59 -13.07 25.37
N PRO A 189 -4.75 -13.20 26.41
CA PRO A 189 -4.05 -14.44 26.71
C PRO A 189 -5.02 -15.62 26.85
N GLU A 190 -4.50 -16.84 26.74
CA GLU A 190 -5.31 -18.03 26.99
C GLU A 190 -5.83 -18.07 28.43
N ASP A 191 -7.05 -18.58 28.58
CA ASP A 191 -7.67 -18.72 29.89
C ASP A 191 -7.05 -19.90 30.62
N ASN A 192 -6.21 -19.61 31.62
CA ASN A 192 -5.52 -20.62 32.41
C ASN A 192 -6.39 -21.14 33.57
N ASN A 193 -7.72 -21.08 33.43
CA ASN A 193 -8.62 -21.49 34.49
C ASN A 193 -8.50 -23.01 34.74
N GLY A 194 -8.18 -23.36 35.99
CA GLY A 194 -8.05 -24.75 36.42
C GLY A 194 -9.33 -25.31 37.03
N PRO A 195 -9.32 -26.57 37.48
CA PRO A 195 -10.47 -27.19 38.14
C PRO A 195 -10.90 -26.45 39.43
N TRP A 196 -9.99 -25.71 40.05
CA TRP A 196 -10.21 -24.99 41.30
C TRP A 196 -10.61 -23.52 41.11
N GLY A 197 -10.83 -23.09 39.86
CA GLY A 197 -11.16 -21.71 39.54
C GLY A 197 -9.94 -20.79 39.47
N CYS A 198 -10.23 -19.50 39.33
CA CYS A 198 -9.21 -18.48 39.15
C CYS A 198 -8.96 -17.66 40.42
N LYS A 199 -7.68 -17.48 40.77
CA LYS A 199 -7.24 -16.63 41.88
C LYS A 199 -7.09 -15.17 41.46
N GLU A 200 -6.57 -14.92 40.26
CA GLU A 200 -6.34 -13.57 39.74
C GLU A 200 -6.71 -13.52 38.25
N TYR A 201 -7.54 -12.55 37.88
CA TYR A 201 -7.91 -12.27 36.49
C TYR A 201 -7.06 -11.14 35.91
N TYR A 202 -6.94 -11.11 34.59
CA TYR A 202 -6.31 -9.98 33.89
C TYR A 202 -7.11 -8.67 34.08
N PRO A 203 -6.50 -7.48 33.98
CA PRO A 203 -7.26 -6.24 33.91
C PRO A 203 -8.06 -6.13 32.61
N ALA A 204 -9.03 -5.22 32.56
CA ALA A 204 -9.73 -4.86 31.33
C ALA A 204 -8.71 -4.46 30.24
N PRO A 205 -8.91 -4.87 28.97
CA PRO A 205 -10.11 -5.48 28.38
C PRO A 205 -10.26 -7.00 28.56
N CYS A 206 -9.34 -7.68 29.24
CA CYS A 206 -9.31 -9.14 29.34
C CYS A 206 -9.82 -9.66 30.70
N ALA A 207 -10.73 -8.93 31.35
CA ALA A 207 -11.15 -9.19 32.73
C ALA A 207 -11.80 -10.56 32.98
N SER A 208 -12.25 -11.25 31.93
CA SER A 208 -12.81 -12.61 32.01
C SER A 208 -11.76 -13.71 31.95
N VAL A 209 -10.50 -13.39 31.61
CA VAL A 209 -9.44 -14.38 31.41
C VAL A 209 -8.66 -14.59 32.70
N CYS A 210 -8.52 -15.83 33.12
CA CYS A 210 -7.73 -16.18 34.29
C CYS A 210 -6.24 -16.03 34.02
N LYS A 211 -5.59 -15.18 34.82
CA LYS A 211 -4.14 -15.00 34.80
C LYS A 211 -3.44 -16.03 35.67
N THR A 212 -3.98 -16.30 36.86
CA THR A 212 -3.40 -17.25 37.81
C THR A 212 -4.50 -18.13 38.41
N PRO A 213 -4.52 -19.44 38.11
CA PRO A 213 -5.47 -20.35 38.73
C PRO A 213 -5.13 -20.64 40.19
N TYR A 214 -6.10 -21.13 40.95
CA TYR A 214 -5.80 -21.73 42.25
C TYR A 214 -5.05 -23.06 42.05
N PRO A 215 -3.93 -23.30 42.74
CA PRO A 215 -3.21 -24.56 42.65
C PRO A 215 -3.99 -25.73 43.27
N ASP A 216 -4.83 -25.43 44.24
CA ASP A 216 -5.62 -26.37 45.02
C ASP A 216 -6.95 -25.73 45.48
N ASN A 217 -7.81 -26.52 46.11
CA ASN A 217 -9.08 -26.03 46.64
C ASN A 217 -8.95 -25.44 48.05
N CYS A 218 -7.73 -25.21 48.55
CA CYS A 218 -7.50 -24.76 49.93
C CYS A 218 -8.21 -23.45 50.26
N HIS A 219 -8.43 -22.58 49.28
CA HIS A 219 -9.13 -21.32 49.44
C HIS A 219 -10.60 -21.47 49.86
N LYS A 220 -11.22 -22.66 49.66
CA LYS A 220 -12.58 -22.98 50.11
C LYS A 220 -12.62 -23.89 51.34
N ARG A 221 -11.48 -24.45 51.74
CA ARG A 221 -11.37 -25.32 52.91
C ARG A 221 -11.07 -24.50 54.16
N GLU A 222 -11.54 -24.95 55.30
CA GLU A 222 -11.19 -24.38 56.61
C GLU A 222 -10.30 -25.38 57.34
N ASP A 223 -9.23 -24.88 57.97
CA ASP A 223 -8.29 -25.71 58.70
C ASP A 223 -8.83 -25.97 60.10
N VAL A 224 -8.89 -27.24 60.50
CA VAL A 224 -9.36 -27.57 61.84
C VAL A 224 -8.29 -27.22 62.86
N ALA A 225 -8.67 -26.38 63.84
CA ALA A 225 -7.77 -26.01 64.92
C ALA A 225 -7.33 -27.23 65.73
N LEU A 226 -6.03 -27.53 65.70
CA LEU A 226 -5.41 -28.60 66.44
C LEU A 226 -5.32 -28.24 67.94
N PRO A 227 -6.03 -28.96 68.82
CA PRO A 227 -5.86 -28.78 70.27
C PRO A 227 -4.49 -29.25 70.76
N GLN A 228 -4.13 -28.85 71.98
CA GLN A 228 -2.94 -29.40 72.63
C GLN A 228 -3.01 -30.93 72.70
N ASN A 229 -1.83 -31.57 72.57
CA ASN A 229 -1.68 -33.02 72.60
C ASN A 229 -2.45 -33.77 71.50
N SER A 230 -2.72 -33.12 70.37
CA SER A 230 -3.24 -33.74 69.15
C SER A 230 -2.26 -33.63 67.99
N TYR A 231 -2.58 -34.31 66.89
CA TYR A 231 -1.96 -34.12 65.58
C TYR A 231 -3.01 -34.33 64.49
N CYS A 232 -2.76 -33.78 63.31
CA CYS A 232 -3.65 -33.96 62.17
C CYS A 232 -3.63 -35.41 61.70
N SER A 233 -4.79 -36.07 61.67
CA SER A 233 -4.94 -37.43 61.17
C SER A 233 -5.16 -37.46 59.67
N GLU A 234 -5.95 -36.53 59.14
CA GLU A 234 -6.29 -36.48 57.73
C GLU A 234 -6.27 -35.04 57.23
N HIS A 235 -5.66 -34.85 56.06
CA HIS A 235 -5.70 -33.59 55.33
C HIS A 235 -6.72 -33.71 54.21
N TYR A 236 -7.23 -32.58 53.73
CA TYR A 236 -8.12 -32.60 52.57
C TYR A 236 -7.38 -33.10 51.33
N ASP A 237 -7.99 -34.01 50.56
CA ASP A 237 -7.41 -34.53 49.31
C ASP A 237 -7.15 -33.42 48.28
N ASP A 238 -8.01 -32.40 48.27
CA ASP A 238 -7.91 -31.22 47.42
C ASP A 238 -7.19 -30.04 48.09
N CYS A 239 -6.62 -30.25 49.28
CA CYS A 239 -5.85 -29.27 50.04
C CYS A 239 -4.99 -29.94 51.13
N ALA A 240 -3.82 -30.47 50.73
CA ALA A 240 -2.92 -31.16 51.64
C ALA A 240 -2.33 -30.27 52.75
N SER A 241 -2.43 -28.95 52.63
CA SER A 241 -1.93 -28.01 53.64
C SER A 241 -2.89 -27.76 54.80
N LYS A 242 -4.16 -28.16 54.69
CA LYS A 242 -5.18 -27.98 55.74
C LYS A 242 -5.63 -29.30 56.32
N CYS A 243 -5.75 -29.33 57.63
CA CYS A 243 -6.21 -30.47 58.38
C CYS A 243 -7.74 -30.57 58.32
N GLN A 244 -8.25 -31.73 57.92
CA GLN A 244 -9.67 -32.05 57.92
C GLN A 244 -10.11 -32.69 59.23
N SER A 245 -9.28 -33.58 59.78
CA SER A 245 -9.55 -34.30 61.01
C SER A 245 -8.28 -34.47 61.85
N TRP A 246 -8.43 -34.52 63.17
CA TRP A 246 -7.31 -34.70 64.09
C TRP A 246 -7.61 -35.76 65.13
N VAL A 247 -6.54 -36.33 65.67
CA VAL A 247 -6.60 -37.33 66.75
C VAL A 247 -5.64 -36.97 67.88
N CYS A 248 -5.92 -37.47 69.08
CA CYS A 248 -5.03 -37.31 70.22
C CYS A 248 -3.74 -38.10 70.03
N LYS A 249 -2.62 -37.56 70.53
CA LYS A 249 -1.35 -38.28 70.62
C LYS A 249 -1.50 -39.51 71.53
N SER A 250 -0.62 -40.48 71.35
CA SER A 250 -0.59 -41.68 72.21
C SER A 250 -0.52 -41.30 73.70
N GLY A 251 -1.35 -41.95 74.53
CA GLY A 251 -1.50 -41.66 75.95
C GLY A 251 -2.57 -40.61 76.31
N TYR A 252 -3.20 -39.98 75.31
CA TYR A 252 -4.25 -38.97 75.49
C TYR A 252 -5.57 -39.44 74.90
N THR A 253 -6.69 -39.07 75.53
CA THR A 253 -8.05 -39.34 75.03
C THR A 253 -8.84 -38.06 74.85
N ASN A 254 -9.67 -38.04 73.81
CA ASN A 254 -10.60 -36.94 73.58
C ASN A 254 -11.72 -37.00 74.61
N ILE A 255 -11.87 -35.93 75.40
CA ILE A 255 -12.94 -35.77 76.37
C ILE A 255 -13.92 -34.76 75.76
N SER A 256 -14.83 -35.28 74.93
CA SER A 256 -15.80 -34.51 74.15
C SER A 256 -16.80 -33.71 74.97
N ASP A 257 -16.75 -33.81 76.30
CA ASP A 257 -17.75 -33.26 77.22
C ASP A 257 -17.50 -31.78 77.55
N CYS A 258 -16.36 -31.22 77.13
CA CYS A 258 -16.05 -29.80 77.27
C CYS A 258 -15.55 -29.24 75.94
N ALA A 259 -16.23 -28.21 75.42
CA ALA A 259 -15.91 -27.53 74.15
C ALA A 259 -14.45 -27.01 74.05
N TRP A 260 -13.71 -27.00 75.17
CA TRP A 260 -12.35 -26.51 75.31
C TRP A 260 -11.32 -27.58 75.77
N MET A 261 -11.73 -28.81 76.12
CA MET A 261 -10.83 -29.87 76.61
C MET A 261 -10.72 -31.05 75.64
N LYS A 262 -9.92 -30.90 74.60
CA LYS A 262 -9.96 -31.84 73.47
C LYS A 262 -9.02 -33.07 73.56
N CYS A 263 -7.94 -33.06 74.34
CA CYS A 263 -7.08 -34.24 74.58
C CYS A 263 -6.37 -34.20 75.95
N TRP A 264 -6.62 -35.19 76.83
CA TRP A 264 -6.02 -35.28 78.18
C TRP A 264 -5.56 -36.71 78.52
N ILE A 265 -4.61 -36.82 79.45
CA ILE A 265 -4.06 -38.11 79.91
C ILE A 265 -5.18 -38.95 80.53
N LYS A 266 -5.26 -40.22 80.13
CA LYS A 266 -6.12 -41.20 80.76
C LYS A 266 -5.45 -41.64 82.08
N LEU A 267 -5.92 -41.09 83.20
CA LEU A 267 -5.49 -41.48 84.55
C LEU A 267 -5.93 -42.90 84.89
#